data_AF-A0A1F7QYQ2-F1
#
_entry.id   AF-A0A1F7QYQ2-F1
#
_cell.length_a   1.000
_cell.length_b   1.000
_cell.length_c   1.000
_cell.angle_alpha   90.00
_cell.angle_beta   90.00
_cell.angle_gamma   90.00
#
_symmetry.space_group_name_H-M   'P 1'
#
loop_
_entity.id
_entity.type
_entity.pdbx_description
1 polymer ?
#
loop_
_entity_poly.entity_id
_entity_poly.type
_entity_poly.pdbx_seq_one_letter_code
_entity_poly.pdbx_strand_id
1 'polypeptide(L)'
;MNLSGAEKRFLQAAIIINALCLGLFLLRYLITGTPRYWFIPENILLAWLALSLAWLLVRYLKDHRWLSWPALGLTLLWLALLPNTWYVMTDFIHIEDTGEISQLYDIALINTLLASGFLAGFTSLFLVHRQLLKRLSHWRAALIIGLVILAASFAIYLGRDLRWNSWDVLTNPGGLLLNTADRLTDPFGHPRMLNVTGLLFVVIGSLYLTIWQLVKPKN
;
A
#
# COMPACT_ATOMS: atom_id res chain seq x y z
N MET A 1 -23.05 -6.39 15.04
CA MET A 1 -22.64 -6.98 13.74
C MET A 1 -21.74 -8.17 14.03
N ASN A 2 -22.19 -9.40 13.79
CA ASN A 2 -21.39 -10.59 14.10
C ASN A 2 -20.34 -10.80 13.00
N LEU A 3 -19.07 -10.57 13.33
CA LEU A 3 -17.95 -10.90 12.46
C LEU A 3 -17.87 -12.42 12.27
N SER A 4 -17.64 -12.85 11.03
CA SER A 4 -17.30 -14.23 10.72
C SER A 4 -16.00 -14.66 11.42
N GLY A 5 -15.81 -15.97 11.62
CA GLY A 5 -14.57 -16.49 12.23
C GLY A 5 -13.31 -16.09 11.44
N ALA A 6 -13.39 -15.97 10.12
CA ALA A 6 -12.28 -15.51 9.29
C ALA A 6 -11.96 -14.02 9.52
N GLU A 7 -12.98 -13.16 9.58
CA GLU A 7 -12.80 -11.73 9.86
C GLU A 7 -12.21 -11.48 11.26
N LYS A 8 -12.64 -12.26 12.27
CA LYS A 8 -12.06 -12.19 13.61
C LYS A 8 -10.57 -12.55 13.61
N ARG A 9 -10.19 -13.66 12.95
CA ARG A 9 -8.78 -14.07 12.82
C ARG A 9 -7.93 -13.04 12.10
N PHE A 10 -8.46 -12.43 11.04
CA PHE A 10 -7.79 -11.33 10.34
C PHE A 10 -7.54 -10.13 11.25
N LEU A 11 -8.58 -9.66 11.96
CA LEU A 11 -8.44 -8.54 12.89
C LEU A 11 -7.44 -8.84 14.01
N GLN A 12 -7.45 -10.06 14.55
CA GLN A 12 -6.46 -10.49 15.53
C GLN A 12 -5.03 -10.43 14.98
N ALA A 13 -4.79 -11.00 13.79
CA ALA A 13 -3.48 -10.94 13.15
C ALA A 13 -3.03 -9.49 12.90
N ALA A 14 -3.94 -8.64 12.44
CA ALA A 14 -3.69 -7.23 12.20
C ALA A 14 -3.36 -6.46 13.48
N ILE A 15 -4.09 -6.70 14.57
CA ILE A 15 -3.80 -6.10 15.89
C ILE A 15 -2.43 -6.55 16.38
N ILE A 16 -2.12 -7.84 16.30
CA ILE A 16 -0.84 -8.40 16.78
C ILE A 16 0.33 -7.76 16.03
N ILE A 17 0.30 -7.72 14.69
CA ILE A 17 1.43 -7.19 13.91
C ILE A 17 1.60 -5.67 14.10
N ASN A 18 0.51 -4.92 14.21
CA ASN A 18 0.57 -3.46 14.43
C ASN A 18 1.02 -3.13 15.85
N ALA A 19 0.53 -3.85 16.85
CA ALA A 19 0.95 -3.68 18.24
C ALA A 19 2.44 -4.01 18.41
N LEU A 20 2.93 -5.08 17.75
CA LEU A 20 4.35 -5.41 17.73
C LEU A 20 5.17 -4.29 17.08
N CYS A 21 4.75 -3.80 15.90
CA CYS A 21 5.47 -2.75 15.19
C CYS A 21 5.58 -1.46 16.01
N LEU A 22 4.45 -0.99 16.57
CA LEU A 22 4.42 0.19 17.42
C LEU A 22 5.19 -0.03 18.73
N GLY A 23 5.11 -1.22 19.32
CA GLY A 23 5.86 -1.58 20.52
C GLY A 23 7.37 -1.53 20.30
N LEU A 24 7.86 -2.10 19.18
CA LEU A 24 9.27 -2.03 18.81
C LEU A 24 9.70 -0.58 18.53
N PHE A 25 8.89 0.19 17.79
CA PHE A 25 9.18 1.61 17.55
C PHE A 25 9.29 2.40 18.87
N LEU A 26 8.32 2.25 19.77
CA LEU A 26 8.30 2.93 21.06
C LEU A 26 9.48 2.50 21.94
N LEU A 27 9.78 1.20 22.02
CA LEU A 27 10.91 0.69 22.80
C LEU A 27 12.23 1.29 22.29
N ARG A 28 12.43 1.32 20.97
CA ARG A 28 13.62 1.96 20.38
C ARG A 28 13.70 3.44 20.72
N TYR A 29 12.60 4.17 20.62
CA TYR A 29 12.56 5.59 20.96
C TYR A 29 12.90 5.82 22.45
N LEU A 30 12.37 5.00 23.35
CA LEU A 30 12.66 5.08 24.78
C LEU A 30 14.11 4.75 25.13
N ILE A 31 14.74 3.81 24.41
CA ILE A 31 16.15 3.43 24.64
C ILE A 31 17.12 4.47 24.06
N THR A 32 16.87 4.93 22.83
CA THR A 32 17.83 5.76 22.07
C THR A 32 17.58 7.25 22.21
N GLY A 33 16.35 7.67 22.53
CA GLY A 33 15.92 9.07 22.49
C GLY A 33 15.85 9.68 21.07
N THR A 34 16.04 8.88 20.02
CA THR A 34 16.15 9.39 18.64
C THR A 34 14.83 9.26 17.87
N PRO A 35 14.42 10.28 17.08
CA PRO A 35 13.22 10.22 16.26
C PRO A 35 13.43 9.53 14.89
N ARG A 36 14.50 8.75 14.70
CA ARG A 36 14.95 8.20 13.40
C ARG A 36 13.87 7.52 12.56
N TYR A 37 12.90 6.86 13.22
CA TYR A 37 11.85 6.08 12.57
C TYR A 37 10.44 6.67 12.79
N TRP A 38 10.32 7.99 12.95
CA TRP A 38 9.03 8.66 13.21
C TRP A 38 7.99 8.49 12.09
N PHE A 39 8.41 8.07 10.90
CA PHE A 39 7.52 7.73 9.79
C PHE A 39 6.71 6.43 10.03
N ILE A 40 7.07 5.59 11.02
CA ILE A 40 6.41 4.30 11.26
C ILE A 40 4.91 4.47 11.60
N PRO A 41 4.51 5.28 12.60
CA PRO A 41 3.09 5.51 12.90
C PRO A 41 2.32 6.11 11.71
N GLU A 42 2.94 7.01 10.95
CA GLU A 42 2.34 7.66 9.78
C GLU A 42 2.04 6.64 8.66
N ASN A 43 3.02 5.78 8.34
CA ASN A 43 2.84 4.71 7.35
C ASN A 43 1.76 3.70 7.79
N ILE A 44 1.72 3.32 9.07
CA ILE A 44 0.65 2.46 9.60
C ILE A 44 -0.72 3.14 9.40
N LEU A 45 -0.85 4.41 9.78
CA LEU A 45 -2.10 5.15 9.65
C LEU A 45 -2.58 5.22 8.20
N LEU A 46 -1.69 5.55 7.27
CA LEU A 46 -2.00 5.67 5.85
C LEU A 46 -2.38 4.31 5.24
N ALA A 47 -1.70 3.23 5.64
CA ALA A 47 -2.05 1.89 5.21
C ALA A 47 -3.45 1.45 5.68
N TRP A 48 -3.81 1.75 6.93
CA TRP A 48 -5.14 1.47 7.46
C TRP A 48 -6.23 2.36 6.85
N LEU A 49 -5.90 3.60 6.49
CA LEU A 49 -6.82 4.48 5.78
C LEU A 49 -7.16 3.92 4.39
N ALA A 50 -6.17 3.43 3.64
CA ALA A 50 -6.40 2.75 2.37
C ALA A 50 -7.33 1.53 2.52
N LEU A 51 -7.08 0.66 3.51
CA LEU A 51 -7.95 -0.48 3.79
C LEU A 51 -9.37 -0.05 4.17
N SER A 52 -9.50 1.00 4.99
CA SER A 52 -10.80 1.52 5.42
C SER A 52 -11.61 2.06 4.24
N LEU A 53 -10.98 2.77 3.31
CA LEU A 53 -11.63 3.27 2.09
C LEU A 53 -12.09 2.14 1.18
N ALA A 54 -11.28 1.10 0.98
CA ALA A 54 -11.69 -0.08 0.21
C ALA A 54 -12.90 -0.79 0.85
N TRP A 55 -12.91 -0.89 2.18
CA TRP A 55 -14.03 -1.48 2.90
C TRP A 55 -15.30 -0.62 2.83
N LEU A 56 -15.18 0.71 2.95
CA LEU A 56 -16.30 1.64 2.79
C LEU A 56 -16.87 1.54 1.37
N LEU A 57 -16.01 1.48 0.36
CA LEU A 57 -16.40 1.27 -1.04
C LEU A 57 -17.19 -0.04 -1.18
N VAL A 58 -16.67 -1.15 -0.66
CA VAL A 58 -17.33 -2.47 -0.70
C VAL A 58 -18.70 -2.44 -0.02
N ARG A 59 -18.85 -1.73 1.10
CA ARG A 59 -20.13 -1.57 1.79
C ARG A 59 -21.11 -0.75 0.97
N TYR A 60 -20.67 0.39 0.47
CA TYR A 60 -21.49 1.29 -0.32
C TYR A 60 -21.99 0.62 -1.62
N LEU A 61 -21.13 -0.17 -2.27
CA LEU A 61 -21.43 -0.96 -3.47
C LEU A 61 -22.44 -2.12 -3.26
N LYS A 62 -22.93 -2.36 -2.03
CA LYS A 62 -24.01 -3.32 -1.81
C LYS A 62 -25.34 -2.81 -2.37
N ASP A 63 -25.62 -1.53 -2.14
CA ASP A 63 -26.91 -0.90 -2.46
C ASP A 63 -26.79 0.10 -3.62
N HIS A 64 -25.57 0.38 -4.08
CA HIS A 64 -25.29 1.41 -5.08
C HIS A 64 -24.43 0.90 -6.25
N ARG A 65 -24.50 1.62 -7.37
CA ARG A 65 -23.66 1.36 -8.56
C ARG A 65 -22.27 1.95 -8.36
N TRP A 66 -21.26 1.34 -8.96
CA TRP A 66 -19.87 1.82 -8.87
C TRP A 66 -19.67 3.19 -9.54
N LEU A 67 -20.43 3.49 -10.59
CA LEU A 67 -20.33 4.77 -11.29
C LEU A 67 -21.00 5.95 -10.54
N SER A 68 -21.52 5.76 -9.33
CA SER A 68 -22.02 6.91 -8.56
C SER A 68 -20.87 7.77 -8.03
N TRP A 69 -21.11 9.08 -7.90
CA TRP A 69 -20.11 10.03 -7.41
C TRP A 69 -19.42 9.60 -6.10
N PRO A 70 -20.13 9.09 -5.06
CA PRO A 70 -19.46 8.63 -3.85
C PRO A 70 -18.56 7.42 -4.05
N ALA A 71 -18.97 6.45 -4.87
CA ALA A 71 -18.16 5.26 -5.16
C ALA A 71 -16.92 5.61 -5.97
N LEU A 72 -17.02 6.54 -6.93
CA LEU A 72 -15.89 7.06 -7.67
C LEU A 72 -14.91 7.80 -6.74
N GLY A 73 -15.41 8.68 -5.87
CA GLY A 73 -14.58 9.37 -4.88
C GLY A 73 -13.82 8.41 -3.96
N LEU A 74 -14.51 7.40 -3.40
CA LEU A 74 -13.87 6.36 -2.59
C LEU A 74 -12.83 5.55 -3.37
N THR A 75 -13.11 5.24 -4.64
CA THR A 75 -12.16 4.52 -5.51
C THR A 75 -10.90 5.34 -5.76
N LEU A 76 -11.06 6.63 -6.08
CA LEU A 76 -9.93 7.54 -6.33
C LEU A 76 -9.08 7.76 -5.08
N LEU A 77 -9.71 8.02 -3.92
CA LEU A 77 -9.00 8.17 -2.65
C LEU A 77 -8.27 6.88 -2.25
N TRP A 78 -8.90 5.72 -2.46
CA TRP A 78 -8.25 4.43 -2.23
C TRP A 78 -7.04 4.25 -3.16
N LEU A 79 -7.17 4.54 -4.46
CA LEU A 79 -6.07 4.45 -5.41
C LEU A 79 -4.91 5.40 -5.07
N ALA A 80 -5.20 6.58 -4.54
CA ALA A 80 -4.17 7.54 -4.14
C ALA A 80 -3.38 7.11 -2.89
N LEU A 81 -4.01 6.35 -1.99
CA LEU A 81 -3.41 5.88 -0.74
C LEU A 81 -2.86 4.45 -0.81
N LEU A 82 -3.29 3.66 -1.79
CA LEU A 82 -2.80 2.30 -2.01
C LEU A 82 -1.27 2.21 -2.14
N PRO A 83 -0.56 3.09 -2.88
CA PRO A 83 0.89 3.02 -3.01
C PRO A 83 1.61 3.07 -1.66
N ASN A 84 1.08 3.85 -0.71
CA ASN A 84 1.66 4.01 0.62
C ASN A 84 1.72 2.67 1.38
N THR A 85 0.73 1.80 1.18
CA THR A 85 0.69 0.48 1.83
C THR A 85 1.90 -0.40 1.47
N TRP A 86 2.47 -0.23 0.27
CA TRP A 86 3.63 -0.98 -0.19
C TRP A 86 4.92 -0.14 -0.22
N TYR A 87 4.81 1.19 -0.17
CA TYR A 87 5.93 2.13 -0.10
C TYR A 87 6.89 1.81 1.06
N VAL A 88 6.36 1.28 2.17
CA VAL A 88 7.14 0.81 3.34
C VAL A 88 8.26 -0.18 2.99
N MET A 89 8.19 -0.87 1.84
CA MET A 89 9.29 -1.70 1.33
C MET A 89 10.55 -0.90 0.99
N THR A 90 10.40 0.38 0.66
CA THR A 90 11.54 1.27 0.37
C THR A 90 12.22 1.78 1.65
N ASP A 91 11.57 1.65 2.82
CA ASP A 91 12.08 2.16 4.08
C ASP A 91 13.28 1.35 4.62
N PHE A 92 13.58 0.19 4.04
CA PHE A 92 14.82 -0.55 4.30
C PHE A 92 16.08 0.28 4.03
N ILE A 93 16.00 1.31 3.17
CA ILE A 93 17.10 2.23 2.88
C ILE A 93 17.53 3.01 4.13
N HIS A 94 16.66 3.17 5.14
CA HIS A 94 16.98 3.90 6.37
C HIS A 94 17.72 3.04 7.41
N ILE A 95 17.85 1.74 7.19
CA ILE A 95 18.60 0.83 8.07
C ILE A 95 20.08 1.08 7.84
N GLU A 96 20.75 1.63 8.86
CA GLU A 96 22.20 1.80 8.87
C GLU A 96 22.73 1.27 10.21
N ASP A 97 23.96 0.79 10.21
CA ASP A 97 24.62 0.39 11.45
C ASP A 97 25.11 1.62 12.20
N THR A 98 24.31 2.11 13.16
CA THR A 98 24.65 3.27 13.98
C THR A 98 25.18 2.92 15.36
N GLY A 99 25.17 1.63 15.74
CA GLY A 99 25.49 1.21 17.10
C GLY A 99 24.49 1.69 18.17
N GLU A 100 23.34 2.29 17.81
CA GLU A 100 22.33 2.76 18.76
C GLU A 100 21.69 1.63 19.58
N ILE A 101 21.35 0.52 18.92
CA ILE A 101 20.85 -0.71 19.56
C ILE A 101 21.51 -1.92 18.90
N SER A 102 21.04 -2.28 17.70
CA SER A 102 21.53 -3.38 16.90
C SER A 102 20.91 -3.24 15.51
N GLN A 103 21.69 -3.41 14.46
CA GLN A 103 21.15 -3.40 13.10
C GLN A 103 20.04 -4.46 12.91
N LEU A 104 20.14 -5.61 13.59
CA LEU A 104 19.12 -6.65 13.54
C LEU A 104 17.78 -6.19 14.14
N TYR A 105 17.83 -5.34 15.15
CA TYR A 105 16.64 -4.73 15.75
C TYR A 105 15.90 -3.86 14.72
N ASP A 106 16.63 -2.99 14.03
CA ASP A 106 16.08 -2.09 13.02
C ASP A 106 15.54 -2.88 11.81
N ILE A 107 16.23 -3.96 11.40
CA ILE A 107 15.73 -4.90 10.39
C ILE A 107 14.42 -5.55 10.84
N ALA A 108 14.31 -6.00 12.09
CA ALA A 108 13.08 -6.61 12.61
C ALA A 108 11.93 -5.59 12.70
N LEU A 109 12.22 -4.36 13.13
CA LEU A 109 11.26 -3.26 13.20
C LEU A 109 10.67 -2.93 11.81
N ILE A 110 11.53 -2.70 10.83
CA ILE A 110 11.12 -2.37 9.46
C ILE A 110 10.43 -3.56 8.77
N ASN A 111 10.88 -4.80 9.02
CA ASN A 111 10.16 -5.99 8.53
C ASN A 111 8.74 -6.09 9.11
N THR A 112 8.55 -5.72 10.38
CA THR A 112 7.23 -5.72 11.02
C THR A 112 6.33 -4.64 10.41
N LEU A 113 6.89 -3.46 10.11
CA LEU A 113 6.17 -2.41 9.36
C LEU A 113 5.79 -2.90 7.96
N LEU A 114 6.73 -3.52 7.23
CA LEU A 114 6.49 -4.11 5.90
C LEU A 114 5.32 -5.08 5.95
N ALA A 115 5.34 -6.02 6.91
CA ALA A 115 4.27 -7.00 7.08
C ALA A 115 2.91 -6.33 7.37
N SER A 116 2.88 -5.29 8.20
CA SER A 116 1.66 -4.53 8.48
C SER A 116 1.11 -3.81 7.23
N GLY A 117 1.97 -3.08 6.52
CA GLY A 117 1.60 -2.36 5.30
C GLY A 117 1.08 -3.32 4.22
N PHE A 118 1.79 -4.43 3.99
CA PHE A 118 1.41 -5.43 3.01
C PHE A 118 0.11 -6.14 3.38
N LEU A 119 -0.12 -6.43 4.66
CA LEU A 119 -1.38 -7.00 5.14
C LEU A 119 -2.55 -6.07 4.81
N ALA A 120 -2.44 -4.77 5.12
CA ALA A 120 -3.48 -3.79 4.83
C ALA A 120 -3.68 -3.59 3.32
N GLY A 121 -2.58 -3.40 2.58
CA GLY A 121 -2.55 -3.18 1.14
C GLY A 121 -3.17 -4.32 0.34
N PHE A 122 -2.69 -5.56 0.55
CA PHE A 122 -3.23 -6.72 -0.17
C PHE A 122 -4.66 -7.04 0.24
N THR A 123 -5.05 -6.84 1.50
CA THR A 123 -6.44 -7.01 1.91
C THR A 123 -7.34 -6.00 1.20
N SER A 124 -6.92 -4.73 1.14
CA SER A 124 -7.68 -3.68 0.44
C SER A 124 -7.85 -4.01 -1.05
N LEU A 125 -6.77 -4.43 -1.71
CA LEU A 125 -6.77 -4.82 -3.12
C LEU A 125 -7.64 -6.07 -3.35
N PHE A 126 -7.57 -7.06 -2.47
CA PHE A 126 -8.41 -8.25 -2.51
C PHE A 126 -9.92 -7.93 -2.41
N LEU A 127 -10.30 -7.00 -1.53
CA LEU A 127 -11.69 -6.56 -1.40
C LEU A 127 -12.19 -5.93 -2.71
N VAL A 128 -11.39 -5.06 -3.33
CA VAL A 128 -11.73 -4.42 -4.61
C VAL A 128 -11.76 -5.45 -5.74
N HIS A 129 -10.79 -6.36 -5.82
CA HIS A 129 -10.76 -7.43 -6.83
C HIS A 129 -12.01 -8.30 -6.78
N ARG A 130 -12.46 -8.69 -5.58
CA ARG A 130 -13.73 -9.44 -5.43
C ARG A 130 -14.95 -8.65 -5.92
N GLN A 131 -14.97 -7.34 -5.76
CA GLN A 131 -16.07 -6.52 -6.28
C GLN A 131 -16.03 -6.39 -7.80
N LEU A 132 -14.84 -6.37 -8.41
CA LEU A 132 -14.69 -6.40 -9.87
C LEU A 132 -15.21 -7.72 -10.43
N LEU A 133 -14.88 -8.86 -9.82
CA LEU A 133 -15.33 -10.18 -10.28
C LEU A 133 -16.84 -10.40 -10.22
N LYS A 134 -17.56 -9.66 -9.36
CA LYS A 134 -19.04 -9.67 -9.35
C LYS A 134 -19.67 -8.99 -10.57
N ARG A 135 -18.89 -8.21 -11.32
CA ARG A 135 -19.39 -7.28 -12.36
C ARG A 135 -18.69 -7.45 -13.70
N LEU A 136 -17.51 -8.07 -13.71
CA LEU A 136 -16.64 -8.21 -14.88
C LEU A 136 -16.17 -9.66 -15.01
N SER A 137 -15.73 -10.03 -16.21
CA SER A 137 -15.07 -11.31 -16.44
C SER A 137 -13.73 -11.39 -15.70
N HIS A 138 -13.31 -12.62 -15.38
CA HIS A 138 -12.05 -12.90 -14.69
C HIS A 138 -10.84 -12.20 -15.33
N TRP A 139 -10.75 -12.25 -16.67
CA TRP A 139 -9.69 -11.57 -17.42
C TRP A 139 -9.70 -10.06 -17.24
N ARG A 140 -10.87 -9.41 -17.37
CA ARG A 140 -10.99 -7.95 -17.23
C ARG A 140 -10.68 -7.50 -15.80
N ALA A 141 -11.15 -8.24 -14.79
CA ALA A 141 -10.83 -7.96 -13.40
C ALA A 141 -9.33 -8.09 -13.12
N ALA A 142 -8.69 -9.16 -13.61
CA ALA A 142 -7.24 -9.36 -13.48
C ALA A 142 -6.44 -8.26 -14.18
N LEU A 143 -6.85 -7.85 -15.38
CA LEU A 143 -6.22 -6.75 -16.12
C LEU A 143 -6.28 -5.44 -15.33
N ILE A 144 -7.46 -5.08 -14.80
CA ILE A 144 -7.62 -3.87 -13.98
C ILE A 144 -6.73 -3.94 -12.73
N ILE A 145 -6.68 -5.08 -12.05
CA ILE A 145 -5.81 -5.23 -10.87
C ILE A 145 -4.32 -5.12 -11.25
N GLY A 146 -3.91 -5.69 -12.38
CA GLY A 146 -2.56 -5.51 -12.92
C GLY A 146 -2.24 -4.03 -13.15
N LEU A 147 -3.14 -3.28 -13.79
CA LEU A 147 -2.97 -1.84 -14.00
C LEU A 147 -2.93 -1.04 -12.69
N VAL A 148 -3.72 -1.42 -11.68
CA VAL A 148 -3.68 -0.80 -10.36
C VAL A 148 -2.32 -1.03 -9.68
N ILE A 149 -1.79 -2.25 -9.73
CA ILE A 149 -0.47 -2.56 -9.16
C ILE A 149 0.64 -1.81 -9.92
N LEU A 150 0.54 -1.71 -11.25
CA LEU A 150 1.47 -0.93 -12.07
C LEU A 150 1.44 0.55 -11.70
N ALA A 151 0.25 1.14 -11.61
CA ALA A 151 0.06 2.53 -11.20
C ALA A 151 0.60 2.79 -9.79
N ALA A 152 0.37 1.87 -8.85
CA ALA A 152 0.90 1.99 -7.50
C ALA A 152 2.42 1.86 -7.44
N SER A 153 3.00 0.95 -8.22
CA SER A 153 4.46 0.78 -8.32
C SER A 153 5.12 2.04 -8.89
N PHE A 154 4.49 2.67 -9.88
CA PHE A 154 4.94 3.94 -10.42
C PHE A 154 4.80 5.08 -9.39
N ALA A 155 3.70 5.14 -8.66
CA ALA A 155 3.51 6.13 -7.60
C ALA A 155 4.54 6.00 -6.46
N ILE A 156 4.95 4.78 -6.09
CA ILE A 156 6.03 4.55 -5.12
C ILE A 156 7.35 5.12 -5.64
N TYR A 157 7.67 4.88 -6.92
CA TYR A 157 8.84 5.48 -7.57
C TYR A 157 8.80 7.01 -7.50
N LEU A 158 7.68 7.63 -7.87
CA LEU A 158 7.51 9.08 -7.80
C LEU A 158 7.69 9.59 -6.37
N GLY A 159 7.12 8.91 -5.37
CA GLY A 159 7.24 9.34 -3.99
C GLY A 159 8.66 9.25 -3.44
N ARG A 160 9.43 8.22 -3.83
CA ARG A 160 10.79 8.02 -3.31
C ARG A 160 11.83 8.89 -4.00
N ASP A 161 11.81 8.94 -5.33
CA ASP A 161 12.84 9.64 -6.10
C ASP A 161 12.54 11.13 -6.29
N LEU A 162 11.27 11.53 -6.23
CA LEU A 162 10.85 12.92 -6.39
C LEU A 162 10.29 13.55 -5.11
N ARG A 163 10.22 12.80 -4.01
CA ARG A 163 9.70 13.22 -2.68
C ARG A 163 8.24 13.67 -2.67
N TRP A 164 7.43 13.21 -3.63
CA TRP A 164 5.99 13.54 -3.66
C TRP A 164 5.19 12.55 -2.80
N ASN A 165 4.57 13.04 -1.74
CA ASN A 165 3.65 12.28 -0.92
C ASN A 165 2.22 12.32 -1.49
N SER A 166 1.35 11.42 -1.01
CA SER A 166 -0.09 11.43 -1.30
C SER A 166 -0.76 12.78 -0.94
N TRP A 167 -0.15 13.57 -0.06
CA TRP A 167 -0.57 14.92 0.30
C TRP A 167 -0.26 15.98 -0.77
N ASP A 168 0.82 15.80 -1.53
CA ASP A 168 1.25 16.77 -2.54
C ASP A 168 0.36 16.79 -3.78
N VAL A 169 -0.35 15.68 -4.04
CA VAL A 169 -1.41 15.61 -5.07
C VAL A 169 -2.58 16.55 -4.74
N LEU A 170 -2.86 16.77 -3.45
CA LEU A 170 -3.93 17.66 -2.99
C LEU A 170 -3.46 19.12 -2.86
N THR A 171 -2.20 19.35 -2.50
CA THR A 171 -1.67 20.69 -2.23
C THR A 171 -1.01 21.34 -3.45
N ASN A 172 -0.47 20.58 -4.40
CA ASN A 172 0.15 21.11 -5.62
C ASN A 172 0.02 20.18 -6.84
N PRO A 173 -1.19 19.99 -7.40
CA PRO A 173 -1.43 19.13 -8.55
C PRO A 173 -0.72 19.62 -9.84
N GLY A 174 -0.51 20.94 -10.00
CA GLY A 174 0.10 21.52 -11.19
C GLY A 174 1.61 21.23 -11.32
N GLY A 175 2.34 21.30 -10.20
CA GLY A 175 3.77 20.95 -10.17
C GLY A 175 4.03 19.46 -10.39
N LEU A 176 3.09 18.60 -9.96
CA LEU A 176 3.13 17.16 -10.20
C LEU A 176 2.99 16.88 -11.71
N LEU A 177 2.01 17.50 -12.38
CA LEU A 177 1.75 17.28 -13.81
C LEU A 177 2.91 17.75 -14.70
N LEU A 178 3.52 18.90 -14.43
CA LEU A 178 4.63 19.41 -15.25
C LEU A 178 5.90 18.55 -15.12
N ASN A 179 6.23 18.06 -13.91
CA ASN A 179 7.43 17.23 -13.69
C ASN A 179 7.23 15.74 -14.03
N THR A 180 5.98 15.27 -14.10
CA THR A 180 5.66 13.92 -14.55
C THR A 180 5.38 13.86 -16.06
N ALA A 181 4.94 14.96 -16.67
CA ALA A 181 4.71 15.05 -18.12
C ALA A 181 5.97 14.68 -18.90
N ASP A 182 7.12 15.28 -18.60
CA ASP A 182 8.39 14.97 -19.30
C ASP A 182 8.79 13.49 -19.19
N ARG A 183 8.47 12.84 -18.06
CA ARG A 183 8.78 11.41 -17.85
C ARG A 183 7.78 10.47 -18.51
N LEU A 184 6.55 10.93 -18.73
CA LEU A 184 5.52 10.20 -19.46
C LEU A 184 5.66 10.40 -20.98
N THR A 185 6.21 11.53 -21.41
CA THR A 185 6.48 11.83 -22.83
C THR A 185 7.79 11.22 -23.32
N ASP A 186 8.80 11.04 -22.46
CA ASP A 186 10.00 10.22 -22.74
C ASP A 186 10.31 9.19 -21.63
N PRO A 187 9.56 8.08 -21.55
CA PRO A 187 9.84 7.03 -20.56
C PRO A 187 11.20 6.36 -20.76
N PHE A 188 11.69 6.29 -22.01
CA PHE A 188 12.94 5.62 -22.35
C PHE A 188 14.18 6.47 -22.02
N GLY A 189 14.04 7.79 -21.90
CA GLY A 189 15.03 8.70 -21.34
C GLY A 189 15.26 8.54 -19.83
N HIS A 190 14.42 7.77 -19.12
CA HIS A 190 14.50 7.57 -17.67
C HIS A 190 14.63 6.08 -17.26
N PRO A 191 15.77 5.43 -17.51
CA PRO A 191 15.94 4.00 -17.25
C PRO A 191 15.75 3.62 -15.76
N ARG A 192 16.08 4.52 -14.82
CA ARG A 192 15.84 4.30 -13.39
C ARG A 192 14.34 4.21 -13.06
N MET A 193 13.50 5.02 -13.69
CA MET A 193 12.04 4.96 -13.52
C MET A 193 11.50 3.61 -13.96
N LEU A 194 11.87 3.16 -15.16
CA LEU A 194 11.43 1.89 -15.72
C LEU A 194 11.89 0.72 -14.84
N ASN A 195 13.15 0.74 -14.40
CA ASN A 195 13.73 -0.32 -13.59
C ASN A 195 13.04 -0.45 -12.22
N VAL A 196 12.88 0.66 -11.48
CA VAL A 196 12.27 0.63 -10.15
C VAL A 196 10.78 0.30 -10.23
N THR A 197 10.05 0.92 -11.17
CA THR A 197 8.62 0.65 -11.36
C THR A 197 8.39 -0.79 -11.79
N GLY A 198 9.18 -1.30 -12.73
CA GLY A 198 9.11 -2.69 -13.20
C GLY A 198 9.42 -3.70 -12.11
N LEU A 199 10.48 -3.45 -11.32
CA LEU A 199 10.84 -4.29 -10.18
C LEU A 199 9.71 -4.36 -9.15
N LEU A 200 9.20 -3.21 -8.71
CA LEU A 200 8.10 -3.14 -7.75
C LEU A 200 6.83 -3.78 -8.30
N PHE A 201 6.51 -3.59 -9.58
CA PHE A 201 5.37 -4.22 -10.24
C PHE A 201 5.47 -5.74 -10.19
N VAL A 202 6.64 -6.31 -10.52
CA VAL A 202 6.86 -7.76 -10.50
C VAL A 202 6.80 -8.31 -9.08
N VAL A 203 7.43 -7.64 -8.11
CA VAL A 203 7.43 -8.09 -6.70
C VAL A 203 6.01 -8.02 -6.11
N ILE A 204 5.37 -6.85 -6.14
CA ILE A 204 4.03 -6.67 -5.56
C ILE A 204 3.00 -7.53 -6.31
N GLY A 205 3.12 -7.60 -7.65
CA GLY A 205 2.27 -8.40 -8.51
C GLY A 205 2.36 -9.90 -8.20
N SER A 206 3.58 -10.44 -8.10
CA SER A 206 3.79 -11.87 -7.80
C SER A 206 3.32 -12.26 -6.40
N LEU A 207 3.57 -11.41 -5.40
CA LEU A 207 3.06 -11.60 -4.04
C LEU A 207 1.53 -11.61 -4.00
N TYR A 208 0.90 -10.64 -4.66
CA TYR A 208 -0.56 -10.57 -4.72
C TYR A 208 -1.15 -11.77 -5.48
N LEU A 209 -0.57 -12.16 -6.61
CA LEU A 209 -0.99 -13.35 -7.36
C LEU A 209 -0.90 -14.61 -6.50
N THR A 210 0.17 -14.76 -5.71
CA THR A 210 0.33 -15.90 -4.79
C THR A 210 -0.80 -15.93 -3.75
N ILE A 211 -1.07 -14.80 -3.09
CA ILE A 211 -2.19 -14.66 -2.14
C ILE A 211 -3.52 -14.97 -2.83
N TRP A 212 -3.71 -14.46 -4.04
CA TRP A 212 -4.91 -14.69 -4.83
C TRP A 212 -5.13 -16.18 -5.13
N GLN A 213 -4.09 -16.92 -5.54
CA GLN A 213 -4.21 -18.35 -5.81
C GLN A 213 -4.54 -19.17 -4.56
N LEU A 214 -4.04 -18.76 -3.38
CA LEU A 214 -4.29 -19.43 -2.11
C LEU A 214 -5.70 -19.18 -1.57
N VAL A 215 -6.25 -17.99 -1.81
CA VAL A 215 -7.50 -17.52 -1.16
C VAL A 215 -8.68 -17.46 -2.13
N LYS A 216 -8.46 -17.54 -3.45
CA LYS A 216 -9.56 -17.50 -4.43
C LYS A 216 -10.59 -18.58 -4.10
N PRO A 217 -11.91 -18.28 -4.21
CA PRO A 217 -12.93 -19.29 -4.06
C PRO A 217 -12.68 -20.44 -5.04
N LYS A 218 -12.79 -21.69 -4.57
CA LYS A 218 -12.90 -22.82 -5.50
C LYS A 218 -14.23 -22.66 -6.24
N ASN A 219 -14.16 -22.54 -7.57
CA ASN A 219 -15.34 -22.72 -8.42
C ASN A 219 -15.75 -24.19 -8.41
#